data_AF-A0A972KQM9-F1
#
_entry.id   AF-A0A972KQM9-F1
#
_cell.length_a   1.000
_cell.length_b   1.000
_cell.length_c   1.000
_cell.angle_alpha   90.00
_cell.angle_beta   90.00
_cell.angle_gamma   90.00
#
_symmetry.space_group_name_H-M   'P 1'
#
loop_
_entity.id
_entity.type
_entity.pdbx_description
1 polymer ?
#
loop_
_entity_poly.entity_id
_entity_poly.type
_entity_poly.pdbx_seq_one_letter_code
_entity_poly.pdbx_strand_id
1 'polypeptide(L)' 'MIEILRRTYLPNAVVIFNPGGSAQQRISKIVSYLQGRGMVDGKAAAYVCENSTCRLPALNPLDFQQQLYADD' A
#
# COMPACT_ATOMS: atom_id res chain seq x y z
N MET A 1 -1.21 -10.18 -3.00
CA MET A 1 -0.52 -8.96 -2.51
C MET A 1 0.49 -9.29 -1.40
N ILE A 2 0.08 -9.75 -0.21
CA ILE A 2 1.01 -10.01 0.92
C ILE A 2 2.13 -11.03 0.57
N GLU A 3 1.80 -12.10 -0.15
CA GLU A 3 2.82 -13.07 -0.58
C GLU A 3 3.89 -12.44 -1.47
N ILE A 4 3.48 -11.61 -2.44
CA ILE A 4 4.39 -10.88 -3.33
C ILE A 4 5.32 -9.99 -2.50
N LEU A 5 4.76 -9.19 -1.59
CA LEU A 5 5.53 -8.31 -0.71
C LEU A 5 6.60 -9.09 0.08
N ARG A 6 6.24 -10.24 0.66
CA ARG A 6 7.17 -11.07 1.45
C ARG A 6 8.30 -11.70 0.62
N ARG A 7 8.10 -11.86 -0.70
CA ARG A 7 9.09 -12.42 -1.62
C ARG A 7 9.90 -11.36 -2.35
N THR A 8 9.50 -10.09 -2.27
CA THR A 8 10.15 -8.98 -2.98
C THR A 8 11.21 -8.35 -2.07
N TYR A 9 12.42 -8.17 -2.59
CA TYR A 9 13.47 -7.43 -1.89
C TYR A 9 13.27 -5.93 -2.09
N LEU A 10 12.89 -5.22 -1.03
CA LEU A 10 12.62 -3.77 -1.04
C LEU A 10 13.50 -3.05 -0.01
N PRO A 11 14.79 -2.81 -0.32
CA PRO A 11 15.67 -2.09 0.59
C PRO A 11 15.15 -0.65 0.75
N ASN A 12 15.17 -0.15 1.98
CA ASN A 12 14.72 1.21 2.33
C ASN A 12 13.20 1.47 2.20
N ALA A 13 12.37 0.43 2.16
CA ALA A 13 10.91 0.59 2.18
C ALA A 13 10.34 0.64 3.61
N VAL A 14 9.36 1.53 3.82
CA VAL A 14 8.49 1.51 5.01
C VAL A 14 7.16 0.84 4.64
N VAL A 15 6.88 -0.31 5.25
CA VAL A 15 5.65 -1.07 5.01
C VAL A 15 4.66 -0.82 6.14
N ILE A 16 3.44 -0.46 5.79
CA ILE A 16 2.35 -0.32 6.76
C ILE A 16 1.14 -1.11 6.36
N PHE A 17 0.64 -1.85 7.33
CA PHE A 17 -0.63 -2.52 7.23
C PHE A 17 -1.75 -1.57 7.67
N ASN A 18 -2.66 -1.25 6.74
CA ASN A 18 -3.88 -0.51 7.04
C ASN A 18 -5.06 -1.50 7.20
N PRO A 19 -5.52 -1.78 8.43
CA PRO A 19 -6.56 -2.77 8.69
C PRO A 19 -7.98 -2.34 8.25
N GLY A 20 -8.16 -1.11 7.79
CA GLY A 20 -9.48 -0.58 7.44
C GLY A 20 -10.33 -0.21 8.67
N GLY A 21 -11.54 0.30 8.41
CA GLY A 21 -12.56 0.57 9.42
C GLY A 21 -12.10 1.50 10.56
N SER A 22 -12.54 1.21 11.79
CA SER A 22 -12.20 2.02 12.97
C SER A 22 -10.72 1.95 13.35
N ALA A 23 -10.04 0.87 13.00
CA ALA A 23 -8.60 0.74 13.21
C ALA A 23 -7.81 1.64 12.25
N GLN A 24 -8.24 1.78 10.99
CA GLN A 24 -7.68 2.77 10.04
C GLN A 24 -7.76 4.19 10.60
N GLN A 25 -8.92 4.57 11.15
CA GLN A 25 -9.13 5.92 11.69
C GLN A 25 -8.18 6.23 12.85
N ARG A 26 -7.84 5.23 13.66
CA ARG A 26 -6.87 5.36 14.76
C ARG A 26 -5.44 5.51 14.23
N ILE A 27 -5.01 4.61 13.35
CA ILE A 27 -3.64 4.63 12.82
C ILE A 27 -3.38 5.86 11.93
N SER A 28 -4.39 6.36 11.22
CA SER A 28 -4.26 7.58 10.38
C SER A 28 -4.02 8.87 11.17
N LYS A 29 -4.25 8.87 12.49
CA LYS A 29 -3.88 9.98 13.38
C LYS A 29 -2.39 10.00 13.72
N ILE A 30 -1.77 8.82 13.74
CA ILE A 30 -0.34 8.64 14.00
C ILE A 30 0.44 8.76 12.69
N VAL A 31 -0.15 8.21 11.63
CA VAL A 31 0.44 8.01 10.32
C VAL A 31 -0.41 8.77 9.30
N SER A 32 -0.19 10.09 9.21
CA SER A 32 -1.04 11.01 8.43
C SER A 32 -1.12 10.63 6.95
N TYR A 33 -0.10 10.00 6.40
CA TYR A 33 -0.12 9.52 5.01
C TYR A 33 -1.08 8.36 4.77
N LEU A 34 -1.69 7.73 5.77
CA LEU A 34 -2.77 6.76 5.54
C LEU A 34 -4.13 7.41 5.23
N GLN A 35 -4.25 8.74 5.42
CA GLN A 35 -5.46 9.47 5.06
C GLN A 35 -5.75 9.34 3.57
N GLY A 36 -6.98 8.95 3.22
CA GLY A 36 -7.39 8.69 1.84
C GLY A 36 -6.84 7.41 1.21
N ARG A 37 -6.00 6.63 1.93
CA ARG A 37 -5.36 5.40 1.43
C ARG A 37 -5.96 4.15 2.09
N GLY A 38 -7.28 4.00 1.94
CA GLY A 38 -8.06 2.90 2.50
C GLY A 38 -8.37 1.80 1.50
N MET A 39 -9.39 1.00 1.79
CA MET A 39 -9.96 0.09 0.79
C MET A 39 -10.62 0.88 -0.34
N VAL A 40 -10.62 0.31 -1.55
CA VAL A 40 -11.35 0.83 -2.71
C VAL A 40 -12.52 -0.10 -2.96
N ASP A 41 -13.74 0.43 -2.98
CA ASP A 41 -14.99 -0.34 -3.15
C ASP A 41 -15.10 -1.55 -2.20
N GLY A 42 -14.65 -1.37 -0.95
CA GLY A 42 -14.64 -2.43 0.07
C GLY A 42 -13.64 -3.56 -0.17
N LYS A 43 -12.78 -3.45 -1.19
CA LYS A 43 -11.73 -4.42 -1.51
C LYS A 43 -10.38 -3.95 -1.01
N ALA A 44 -9.50 -4.91 -0.75
CA ALA A 44 -8.11 -4.64 -0.42
C ALA A 44 -7.45 -3.82 -1.55
N ALA A 45 -6.72 -2.79 -1.17
CA ALA A 45 -5.95 -1.95 -2.07
C ALA A 45 -4.52 -1.81 -1.52
N ALA A 46 -3.53 -1.92 -2.39
CA ALA A 46 -2.14 -1.62 -2.06
C ALA A 46 -1.73 -0.31 -2.71
N TYR A 47 -0.97 0.50 -1.96
CA TYR A 47 -0.49 1.80 -2.40
C TYR A 47 1.05 1.74 -2.41
N VAL A 48 1.63 1.82 -3.60
CA VAL A 48 3.08 1.99 -3.77
C VAL A 48 3.34 3.47 -3.98
N CYS A 49 4.15 4.05 -3.09
CA CYS A 49 4.47 5.48 -3.10
C CYS A 49 5.97 5.70 -3.11
N GLU A 50 6.44 6.47 -4.09
CA GLU A 50 7.84 6.85 -4.31
C GLU A 50 7.91 8.37 -4.49
N ASN A 51 8.99 9.02 -4.06
CA ASN A 51 9.22 10.45 -4.29
C ASN A 51 8.01 11.33 -3.93
N SER A 52 7.36 11.03 -2.79
CA SER A 52 6.15 11.72 -2.29
C SER A 52 4.90 11.59 -3.18
N THR A 53 4.92 10.72 -4.18
CA THR A 53 3.79 10.46 -5.09
C THR A 53 3.38 8.99 -5.01
N CYS A 54 2.09 8.71 -5.07
CA CYS A 54 1.60 7.33 -5.11
C CYS A 54 1.08 7.00 -6.51
N ARG A 55 1.36 5.78 -6.96
CA ARG A 55 0.71 5.21 -8.16
C ARG A 55 -0.78 4.99 -7.87
N LEU A 56 -1.57 4.72 -8.91
CA LEU A 56 -2.95 4.27 -8.73
C LEU A 56 -2.97 3.01 -7.84
N PRO A 57 -3.97 2.86 -6.97
CA PRO A 57 -4.02 1.71 -6.05
C PRO A 57 -4.07 0.40 -6.84
N ALA A 58 -3.21 -0.54 -6.49
CA ALA A 58 -3.28 -1.90 -7.01
C ALA A 58 -4.43 -2.65 -6.32
N LEU A 59 -5.40 -3.13 -7.11
CA LEU A 59 -6.59 -3.84 -6.61
C LEU A 59 -6.47 -5.36 -6.75
N ASN A 60 -5.39 -5.83 -7.39
CA ASN A 60 -5.11 -7.25 -7.57
C ASN A 60 -3.60 -7.53 -7.41
N PRO A 61 -3.20 -8.81 -7.22
CA PRO A 61 -1.80 -9.18 -7.03
C PRO A 61 -0.88 -8.82 -8.21
N LEU A 62 -1.36 -8.97 -9.46
CA LEU A 62 -0.55 -8.72 -10.65
C LEU A 62 -0.21 -7.23 -10.79
N ASP A 63 -1.19 -6.35 -10.63
CA ASP A 63 -0.97 -4.89 -10.65
C ASP A 63 0.03 -4.49 -9.56
N PHE A 64 -0.13 -5.04 -8.35
CA PHE A 64 0.76 -4.74 -7.23
C PHE A 64 2.20 -5.18 -7.52
N GLN A 65 2.34 -6.37 -8.09
CA GLN A 65 3.65 -6.89 -8.49
C GLN A 65 4.31 -5.99 -9.54
N GLN A 66 3.56 -5.57 -10.57
CA GLN A 66 4.07 -4.66 -11.59
C GLN A 66 4.51 -3.32 -11.00
N GLN A 67 3.77 -2.78 -10.03
CA GLN A 67 4.14 -1.52 -9.38
C GLN A 67 5.45 -1.64 -8.59
N LEU A 68 5.69 -2.77 -7.91
CA LEU A 68 6.92 -2.98 -7.14
C LEU A 68 8.18 -3.20 -8.00
N TYR A 69 8.03 -3.67 -9.23
CA TYR A 69 9.15 -3.92 -10.15
C TYR A 69 9.38 -2.80 -11.17
N ALA A 70 8.57 -1.74 -11.14
CA ALA A 70 8.70 -0.63 -12.08
C ALA A 70 9.82 0.37 -11.70
N ASP A 71 10.72 -0.04 -10.82
CA ASP A 71 11.84 0.75 -10.27
C ASP A 71 13.23 0.25 -10.75
N ASP A 72 13.28 -0.60 -11.80
CA ASP A 72 14.50 -0.95 -12.55
C ASP A 72 14.60 -0.17 -13.89
#